data_AF-A0A815SM78-F1
#
_entry.id   AF-A0A815SM78-F1
#
_cell.length_a   1.000
_cell.length_b   1.000
_cell.length_c   1.000
_cell.angle_alpha   90.00
_cell.angle_beta   90.00
_cell.angle_gamma   90.00
#
_symmetry.space_group_name_H-M   'P 1'
#
loop_
_entity.id
_entity.type
_entity.pdbx_description
1 polymer ?
#
loop_
_entity_poly.entity_id
_entity_poly.type
_entity_poly.pdbx_seq_one_letter_code
_entity_poly.pdbx_strand_id
1 'polypeptide(L)' 'MKKTKDDYRKLYVDTIIDAVKQIDKGNNRPFVTSSPSNGLETIIENYIAKDPQDPLY' A
#
# COMPACT_ATOMS: atom_id res chain seq x y z
N MET A 1 -2.17 14.32 14.28
CA MET A 1 -2.51 13.70 12.98
C MET A 1 -1.37 12.93 12.30
N LYS A 2 -0.08 13.10 12.69
CA LYS A 2 1.07 12.37 12.10
C LYS A 2 1.10 10.87 12.43
N LYS A 3 0.86 10.52 13.70
CA LYS A 3 1.03 9.16 14.23
C LYS A 3 0.27 8.07 13.46
N THR A 4 -1.02 8.28 13.18
CA THR A 4 -1.86 7.25 12.53
C THR A 4 -1.44 6.95 11.09
N LYS A 5 -0.94 7.95 10.36
CA LYS A 5 -0.43 7.76 8.99
C LYS A 5 0.89 6.98 8.99
N ASP A 6 1.75 7.25 9.95
CA ASP A 6 3.03 6.55 10.09
C ASP A 6 2.79 5.10 10.56
N ASP A 7 1.87 4.88 11.50
CA ASP A 7 1.47 3.55 11.96
C ASP A 7 0.88 2.70 10.82
N TYR A 8 0.07 3.30 9.94
CA TYR A 8 -0.46 2.62 8.74
C TYR A 8 0.67 2.10 7.85
N ARG A 9 1.65 2.93 7.53
CA ARG A 9 2.80 2.52 6.72
C ARG A 9 3.60 1.44 7.42
N LYS A 10 3.85 1.60 8.72
CA LYS A 10 4.61 0.62 9.48
C LYS A 10 3.97 -0.76 9.43
N LEU A 11 2.64 -0.83 9.56
CA LEU A 11 1.91 -2.09 9.55
C LEU A 11 1.80 -2.66 8.14
N TYR A 12 1.19 -1.93 7.21
CA TYR A 12 0.82 -2.48 5.91
C TYR A 12 1.96 -2.52 4.90
N VAL A 13 2.89 -1.57 4.97
CA VAL A 13 4.03 -1.47 4.06
C VAL A 13 5.23 -2.21 4.64
N ASP A 14 5.79 -1.71 5.74
CA ASP A 14 7.06 -2.24 6.26
C ASP A 14 6.94 -3.64 6.86
N THR A 15 5.72 -4.06 7.23
CA THR A 15 5.52 -5.36 7.90
C THR A 15 4.80 -6.36 7.01
N ILE A 16 3.59 -6.04 6.54
CA ILE A 16 2.77 -7.01 5.80
C ILE A 16 3.29 -7.23 4.38
N ILE A 17 3.56 -6.17 3.60
CA ILE A 17 4.12 -6.33 2.24
C ILE A 17 5.43 -7.11 2.29
N ASP A 18 6.32 -6.76 3.23
CA ASP A 18 7.62 -7.42 3.34
C ASP A 18 7.48 -8.90 3.73
N ALA A 19 6.57 -9.24 4.65
CA ALA A 19 6.25 -10.63 4.97
C ALA A 19 5.69 -11.39 3.76
N VAL A 20 4.81 -10.77 2.96
CA VAL A 20 4.24 -11.38 1.76
C VAL A 20 5.33 -11.64 0.72
N LYS A 21 6.23 -10.68 0.45
CA LYS A 21 7.34 -10.84 -0.50
C LYS A 21 8.31 -11.96 -0.12
N GLN A 22 8.50 -12.21 1.19
CA GLN A 22 9.34 -13.33 1.65
C GLN A 22 8.72 -14.70 1.34
N ILE A 23 7.38 -14.78 1.29
CA ILE A 23 6.63 -15.99 1.00
C ILE A 23 6.43 -16.14 -0.51
N ASP A 24 5.93 -15.10 -1.19
CA ASP A 24 5.74 -15.06 -2.64
C ASP A 24 6.98 -14.52 -3.36
N LYS A 25 8.08 -15.29 -3.27
CA LYS A 25 9.40 -14.90 -3.81
C LYS A 25 9.42 -14.60 -5.31
N GLY A 26 8.43 -15.08 -6.06
CA GLY A 26 8.31 -14.80 -7.49
C GLY A 26 7.76 -13.41 -7.78
N ASN A 27 7.22 -12.69 -6.79
CA ASN A 27 6.46 -11.45 -6.97
C ASN A 27 5.40 -11.56 -8.08
N ASN A 28 4.83 -12.76 -8.26
CA ASN A 28 3.93 -13.07 -9.38
C ASN A 28 2.48 -12.68 -9.08
N ARG A 29 2.16 -12.27 -7.84
CA ARG A 29 0.84 -11.83 -7.44
C ARG A 29 0.88 -10.33 -7.09
N PRO A 30 0.02 -9.51 -7.70
CA PRO A 30 -0.07 -8.11 -7.35
C PRO A 30 -0.53 -7.95 -5.90
N PHE A 31 0.00 -6.95 -5.21
CA PHE A 31 -0.38 -6.59 -3.85
C PHE A 31 -0.80 -5.11 -3.81
N VAL A 32 -1.94 -4.84 -3.20
CA VAL A 32 -2.43 -3.48 -2.90
C VAL A 32 -2.56 -3.33 -1.38
N THR A 33 -2.16 -2.19 -0.84
CA THR A 33 -2.18 -1.93 0.62
C THR A 33 -3.59 -1.75 1.19
N SER A 34 -4.60 -1.47 0.35
CA SER A 34 -6.01 -1.37 0.73
C SER A 34 -6.94 -1.58 -0.45
N SER A 35 -8.24 -1.66 -0.16
CA SER A 35 -9.34 -1.55 -1.11
C SER A 35 -10.44 -0.68 -0.48
N PRO A 36 -10.85 0.44 -1.09
CA PRO A 36 -10.37 0.98 -2.38
C PRO A 36 -8.91 1.48 -2.31
N SER A 37 -8.27 1.60 -3.48
CA SER A 37 -6.91 2.14 -3.68
C SER A 37 -6.69 2.44 -5.17
N ASN A 38 -5.91 3.49 -5.47
CA ASN A 38 -5.46 3.84 -6.82
C ASN A 38 -4.20 3.04 -7.27
N GLY A 39 -3.98 1.86 -6.69
CA GLY A 39 -2.88 0.97 -7.06
C GLY A 39 -1.50 1.63 -7.02
N LEU A 40 -0.87 1.80 -8.19
CA LEU A 40 0.46 2.40 -8.32
C LEU A 40 0.50 3.87 -7.90
N GLU A 41 -0.58 4.63 -8.13
CA GLU A 41 -0.64 6.04 -7.72
C GLU A 41 -0.61 6.16 -6.20
N THR A 42 -1.30 5.27 -5.49
CA THR A 42 -1.20 5.18 -4.03
C THR A 42 0.24 4.98 -3.56
N ILE A 43 1.06 4.21 -4.30
CA ILE A 43 2.49 4.02 -3.96
C ILE A 43 3.27 5.31 -4.17
N ILE A 44 3.05 6.01 -5.29
CA ILE A 44 3.67 7.31 -5.61
C ILE A 44 3.33 8.34 -4.53
N GLU A 45 2.09 8.35 -4.03
CA GLU A 45 1.63 9.22 -2.95
C GLU A 45 2.04 8.74 -1.54
N ASN A 46 3.04 7.86 -1.44
CA ASN A 46 3.56 7.32 -0.20
C ASN A 46 2.47 6.59 0.62
N TYR A 47 1.77 5.69 -0.06
CA TYR A 47 0.82 4.69 0.45
C TYR A 47 -0.46 5.23 1.09
N ILE A 48 -0.69 6.54 1.04
CA ILE A 48 -1.91 7.17 1.54
C ILE A 48 -2.35 8.16 0.47
N ALA A 49 -3.18 7.67 -0.46
CA ALA A 49 -3.65 8.48 -1.56
C ALA A 49 -4.49 9.68 -1.06
N LYS A 50 -4.39 10.82 -1.75
CA LYS A 50 -5.21 12.02 -1.49
C LYS A 50 -6.67 11.74 -1.81
N ASP A 51 -6.92 11.01 -2.90
CA ASP A 51 -8.23 10.53 -3.31
C ASP A 51 -8.14 9.05 -3.74
N PRO A 52 -8.33 8.09 -2.82
CA PRO A 52 -8.20 6.65 -3.09
C PRO A 52 -9.34 6.07 -3.96
N GLN A 53 -10.26 6.89 -4.46
CA GLN A 53 -11.36 6.49 -5.34
C GLN A 53 -11.37 7.30 -6.65
N ASP A 54 -10.23 7.89 -7.02
CA ASP A 54 -10.12 8.67 -8.25
C ASP A 54 -10.42 7.77 -9.45
N PRO A 55 -11.45 8.08 -10.27
CA PRO A 55 -11.85 7.23 -11.39
C PRO A 55 -10.81 7.17 -12.52
N LEU A 56 -9.78 8.01 -12.50
CA LEU A 56 -8.68 7.96 -13.47
C LEU A 56 -7.67 6.85 -13.21
N TYR A 57 -7.66 6.25 -12.01
CA TYR A 57 -6.61 5.33 -11.55
C TYR A 57 -7.13 3.99 -11.02
#